data_AF-A0AAD8FNG2-F1
#
_entry.id   AF-A0AAD8FNG2-F1
#
_cell.length_a   1.000
_cell.length_b   1.000
_cell.length_c   1.000
_cell.angle_alpha   90.00
_cell.angle_beta   90.00
_cell.angle_gamma   90.00
#
_symmetry.space_group_name_H-M   'P 1'
#
loop_
_entity.id
_entity.type
_entity.pdbx_description
1 polymer ?
#
loop_
_entity_poly.entity_id
_entity_poly.type
_entity_poly.pdbx_seq_one_letter_code
_entity_poly.pdbx_strand_id
1 'polypeptide(L)'
;MDWGQVELNPKVVHAVKRANVKTFREVLSLSGPDLQRLTKLSHADVHHLQKTVAAAVQTDRAVTALQLYRGECPSRTAPETESGLPCHGLSAEGGIPCRVS
;
A
#
# COMPACT_ATOMS: atom_id res chain seq x y z
N MET A 1 2.94 -5.34 10.14
CA MET A 1 2.30 -6.02 8.99
C MET A 1 2.59 -7.50 9.10
N ASP A 2 1.54 -8.31 9.13
CA ASP A 2 1.65 -9.75 9.17
C ASP A 2 1.77 -10.31 7.75
N TRP A 3 2.99 -10.59 7.32
CA TRP A 3 3.25 -11.33 6.08
C TRP A 3 2.58 -12.70 6.05
N GLY A 4 2.10 -13.21 7.20
CA GLY A 4 1.32 -14.44 7.30
C GLY A 4 -0.12 -14.34 6.80
N GLN A 5 -0.64 -13.12 6.54
CA GLN A 5 -1.94 -12.94 5.89
C GLN A 5 -1.86 -13.03 4.36
N VAL A 6 -0.64 -12.98 3.80
CA VAL A 6 -0.40 -13.05 2.37
C VAL A 6 0.08 -14.45 2.04
N GLU A 7 -0.61 -15.12 1.12
CA GLU A 7 -0.26 -16.46 0.66
C GLU A 7 1.02 -16.42 -0.18
N LEU A 8 2.17 -16.41 0.49
CA LEU A 8 3.51 -16.38 -0.10
C LEU A 8 4.31 -17.58 0.36
N ASN A 9 5.22 -18.04 -0.50
CA ASN A 9 6.18 -19.07 -0.12
C ASN A 9 7.03 -18.58 1.06
N PRO A 10 7.25 -19.39 2.12
CA PRO A 10 8.04 -19.00 3.28
C PRO A 10 9.47 -18.54 2.94
N LYS A 11 10.05 -19.04 1.84
CA LYS A 11 11.36 -18.58 1.33
C LYS A 11 11.31 -17.11 0.89
N VAL A 12 10.24 -16.70 0.20
CA VAL A 12 10.01 -15.33 -0.25
C VAL A 12 9.81 -14.41 0.96
N VAL A 13 8.98 -14.82 1.93
CA VAL A 13 8.77 -14.05 3.17
C VAL A 13 10.09 -13.85 3.91
N HIS A 14 10.92 -14.88 4.00
CA HIS A 14 12.23 -14.78 4.66
C HIS A 14 13.19 -13.84 3.91
N ALA A 15 13.21 -13.90 2.57
CA ALA A 15 14.01 -13.01 1.74
C ALA A 15 13.58 -11.53 1.89
N VAL A 16 12.27 -11.26 1.91
CA VAL A 16 11.70 -9.92 2.12
C VAL A 16 12.05 -9.39 3.51
N LYS A 17 11.93 -10.22 4.55
CA LYS A 17 12.34 -9.87 5.92
C LYS A 17 13.83 -9.56 6.01
N ARG A 18 14.69 -10.35 5.35
CA ARG A 18 16.14 -10.11 5.28
C ARG A 18 16.50 -8.83 4.53
N ALA A 19 15.72 -8.47 3.52
CA ALA A 19 15.88 -7.23 2.77
C ALA A 19 15.39 -5.98 3.55
N ASN A 20 14.95 -6.15 4.80
CA ASN A 20 14.41 -5.08 5.66
C ASN A 20 13.22 -4.34 5.04
N VAL A 21 12.45 -5.02 4.18
CA VAL A 21 11.20 -4.48 3.61
C VAL A 21 10.09 -4.69 4.63
N LYS A 22 9.55 -3.59 5.14
CA LYS A 22 8.63 -3.58 6.28
C LYS A 22 7.17 -3.46 5.86
N THR A 23 6.89 -2.91 4.67
CA THR A 23 5.52 -2.62 4.24
C THR A 23 5.22 -3.08 2.82
N PHE A 24 3.94 -3.37 2.54
CA PHE A 24 3.44 -3.63 1.18
C PHE A 24 3.66 -2.44 0.24
N ARG A 25 3.61 -1.21 0.77
CA ARG A 25 3.88 0.00 -0.02
C ARG A 25 5.33 0.05 -0.50
N GLU A 26 6.29 -0.35 0.33
CA GLU A 26 7.70 -0.47 -0.08
C GLU A 26 7.85 -1.48 -1.22
N VAL A 27 7.21 -2.65 -1.12
CA VAL A 27 7.22 -3.64 -2.22
C VAL A 27 6.65 -3.05 -3.52
N LEU A 28 5.52 -2.34 -3.44
CA LEU A 28 4.86 -1.76 -4.62
C LEU A 28 5.54 -0.51 -5.17
N SER A 29 6.41 0.15 -4.38
CA SER A 29 7.15 1.34 -4.82
C SER A 29 8.51 1.01 -5.43
N LEU A 30 9.02 -0.20 -5.20
CA LEU A 30 10.26 -0.68 -5.79
C LEU A 30 10.01 -1.31 -7.17
N SER A 31 10.95 -1.09 -8.08
CA SER A 31 10.97 -1.78 -9.37
C SER A 31 11.24 -3.28 -9.18
N GLY A 32 10.80 -4.11 -10.13
CA GLY A 32 11.10 -5.55 -10.12
C GLY A 32 12.61 -5.84 -10.01
N PRO A 33 13.48 -5.22 -10.83
CA PRO A 33 14.93 -5.37 -10.71
C PRO A 33 15.50 -4.95 -9.35
N ASP A 34 14.99 -3.87 -8.75
CA ASP A 34 15.43 -3.43 -7.43
C ASP A 34 15.03 -4.43 -6.34
N LEU A 35 13.80 -4.94 -6.38
CA LEU A 35 13.36 -6.02 -5.49
C LEU A 35 14.22 -7.26 -5.65
N GLN A 36 14.55 -7.63 -6.89
CA GLN A 36 15.43 -8.77 -7.16
C GLN A 36 16.81 -8.57 -6.53
N ARG A 37 17.39 -7.37 -6.64
CA ARG A 37 18.70 -7.05 -6.05
C ARG A 37 18.66 -7.06 -4.51
N LEU A 38 17.60 -6.52 -3.91
CA LEU A 38 17.44 -6.42 -2.46
C LEU A 38 17.13 -7.78 -1.81
N THR A 39 16.27 -8.57 -2.43
CA THR A 39 15.77 -9.85 -1.88
C THR A 39 16.54 -11.07 -2.37
N LYS A 40 17.32 -10.95 -3.45
CA LYS A 40 18.01 -12.05 -4.15
C LYS A 40 17.07 -13.15 -4.64
N LEU A 41 15.81 -12.81 -4.89
CA LEU A 41 14.79 -13.72 -5.40
C LEU A 41 14.90 -13.88 -6.92
N SER A 42 14.25 -14.91 -7.48
CA SER A 42 14.13 -15.04 -8.92
C SER A 42 13.15 -14.00 -9.48
N HIS A 43 13.23 -13.70 -10.78
CA HIS A 43 12.26 -12.82 -11.44
C HIS A 43 10.81 -13.31 -11.26
N ALA A 44 10.59 -14.63 -11.34
CA ALA A 44 9.29 -15.24 -11.13
C ALA A 44 8.76 -15.01 -9.71
N ASP A 45 9.62 -15.19 -8.70
CA ASP A 45 9.27 -14.97 -7.29
C ASP A 45 8.99 -13.48 -7.02
N VAL A 46 9.75 -12.58 -7.62
CA VAL A 46 9.53 -11.12 -7.50
C VAL A 46 8.19 -10.72 -8.12
N HIS A 47 7.89 -11.22 -9.31
CA HIS A 47 6.60 -10.96 -9.96
C HIS A 47 5.44 -11.54 -9.14
N HIS A 48 5.60 -12.75 -8.60
CA HIS A 48 4.60 -13.36 -7.73
C HIS A 48 4.40 -12.54 -6.45
N LEU A 49 5.47 -12.10 -5.80
CA LEU A 49 5.43 -11.22 -4.63
C LEU A 49 4.66 -9.92 -4.92
N GLN A 50 5.00 -9.22 -5.99
CA GLN A 50 4.32 -7.98 -6.37
C GLN A 50 2.84 -8.20 -6.67
N LYS A 51 2.50 -9.28 -7.39
CA LYS A 51 1.11 -9.63 -7.70
C LYS A 51 0.29 -9.91 -6.44
N THR A 52 0.81 -10.74 -5.52
CA THR A 52 0.09 -11.10 -4.30
C THR A 52 -0.04 -9.90 -3.36
N VAL A 53 1.00 -9.07 -3.24
CA VAL A 53 0.95 -7.83 -2.45
C VAL A 53 -0.04 -6.83 -3.07
N ALA A 54 -0.07 -6.67 -4.40
CA ALA A 54 -1.03 -5.82 -5.08
C ALA A 54 -2.47 -6.29 -4.86
N ALA A 55 -2.72 -7.61 -4.88
CA ALA A 55 -4.03 -8.18 -4.58
C ALA A 55 -4.44 -7.90 -3.12
N ALA A 56 -3.53 -8.08 -2.17
CA ALA A 56 -3.79 -7.81 -0.75
C ALA A 56 -4.12 -6.34 -0.49
N VAL A 57 -3.43 -5.39 -1.16
CA VAL A 57 -3.68 -3.95 -1.02
C VAL A 57 -4.96 -3.51 -1.71
N GLN A 58 -5.31 -4.08 -2.87
CA GLN A 58 -6.55 -3.73 -3.59
C GLN A 58 -7.81 -4.12 -2.82
N THR A 59 -7.76 -5.24 -2.08
CA THR A 59 -8.86 -5.65 -1.20
C THR A 59 -9.08 -4.66 -0.05
N ASP A 60 -8.06 -3.88 0.31
CA ASP A 60 -8.06 -2.93 1.42
C ASP A 60 -8.78 -1.59 1.10
N ARG A 61 -9.78 -1.63 0.21
CA ARG A 61 -10.67 -0.55 -0.27
C ARG A 61 -10.18 0.24 -1.48
N ALA A 62 -10.78 -0.06 -2.63
CA ALA A 62 -10.86 0.90 -3.74
C ALA A 62 -11.77 2.08 -3.31
N VAL A 63 -11.25 3.31 -3.41
CA VAL A 63 -12.02 4.52 -3.08
C VAL A 63 -12.62 5.07 -4.37
N THR A 64 -13.93 5.31 -4.37
CA THR A 64 -14.60 5.93 -5.52
C THR A 64 -14.24 7.40 -5.66
N ALA A 65 -14.26 7.95 -6.88
CA ALA A 65 -14.02 9.37 -7.11
C ALA A 65 -14.98 10.27 -6.31
N LEU A 66 -16.23 9.82 -6.11
CA LEU A 66 -17.23 10.53 -5.31
C LEU A 66 -16.88 10.56 -3.82
N GLN A 67 -16.36 9.46 -3.27
CA GLN A 67 -15.90 9.41 -1.88
C GLN A 67 -14.68 10.32 -1.66
N LEU A 68 -13.74 10.33 -2.62
CA LEU A 68 -12.63 11.29 -2.60
C LEU A 68 -13.12 12.74 -2.66
N TYR A 69 -14.10 13.04 -3.53
CA TYR A 69 -14.69 14.38 -3.63
C TYR A 69 -15.38 14.83 -2.34
N ARG A 70 -15.99 13.89 -1.60
CA ARG A 70 -16.65 14.14 -0.32
C ARG A 70 -15.69 14.21 0.87
N GLY A 71 -14.39 13.96 0.67
CA GLY A 71 -13.40 13.90 1.75
C GLY A 71 -13.51 12.62 2.60
N GLU A 72 -14.26 11.63 2.15
CA GLU A 72 -14.41 10.33 2.78
C GLU A 72 -13.20 9.45 2.39
N CYS A 73 -12.01 9.82 2.89
CA CYS A 73 -10.84 8.97 2.76
C CYS A 73 -10.92 7.87 3.81
N PRO A 74 -10.98 6.57 3.44
CA PRO A 74 -10.77 5.51 4.40
C PRO A 74 -9.31 5.56 4.85
N SER A 75 -9.04 6.31 5.90
CA SER A 75 -7.74 6.33 6.57
C SER A 75 -7.42 4.91 6.99
N ARG A 76 -6.32 4.35 6.46
CA ARG A 76 -5.74 3.09 6.93
C ARG A 76 -5.46 3.23 8.43
N THR A 77 -6.37 2.70 9.25
CA THR A 77 -6.30 2.58 10.71
C THR A 77 -5.81 3.82 11.46
N ALA A 78 -6.75 4.63 11.95
CA ALA A 78 -6.65 5.19 13.29
C ALA A 78 -7.84 4.65 14.10
N PRO A 79 -7.65 4.16 15.35
CA PRO A 79 -8.77 3.86 16.22
C PRO A 79 -9.57 5.14 16.46
N GLU A 80 -10.88 4.98 16.53
CA GLU A 80 -11.87 6.03 16.71
C GLU A 80 -11.40 7.09 17.71
N THR A 81 -11.21 8.32 17.25
CA THR A 81 -11.38 9.46 18.13
C THR A 81 -12.26 10.44 17.40
N GLU A 82 -13.50 10.47 17.89
CA GLU A 82 -14.46 11.56 17.74
C GLU A 82 -13.75 12.91 17.63
N SER A 83 -13.63 13.42 16.41
CA SER A 83 -13.65 14.85 16.17
C SER A 83 -14.03 15.06 14.72
N GLY A 84 -15.32 15.31 14.51
CA GLY A 84 -15.80 15.83 13.24
C GLY A 84 -15.13 17.17 12.99
N LEU A 85 -14.53 17.31 11.82
CA LEU A 85 -14.29 18.62 11.24
C LEU A 85 -14.91 18.66 9.84
N PRO A 86 -15.80 19.63 9.59
CA PRO A 86 -16.41 19.78 8.28
C PRO A 86 -15.35 20.35 7.34
N CYS A 87 -15.09 19.66 6.23
CA CYS A 87 -14.32 20.20 5.12
C CYS A 87 -15.13 21.37 4.52
N HIS A 88 -14.96 22.57 5.05
CA HIS A 88 -15.58 23.78 4.51
C HIS A 88 -14.85 24.14 3.21
N GLY A 89 -15.55 23.91 2.10
CA GLY A 89 -15.37 24.50 0.76
C GLY A 89 -13.95 24.86 0.32
N LEU A 90 -13.24 23.94 -0.32
CA LEU A 90 -12.28 24.35 -1.34
C LEU A 90 -13.04 24.66 -2.62
N SER A 91 -13.30 25.95 -2.83
CA SER A 91 -13.63 26.49 -4.14
C SER A 91 -12.53 26.11 -5.13
N ALA A 92 -12.96 25.66 -6.30
CA ALA A 92 -12.12 25.30 -7.43
C ALA A 92 -11.07 26.38 -7.70
N GLU A 93 -9.80 25.99 -7.78
CA GLU A 93 -8.86 26.24 -8.89
C GLU A 93 -7.56 25.47 -8.58
N GLY A 94 -7.25 24.45 -9.38
CA GLY A 94 -5.91 23.86 -9.55
C GLY A 94 -5.16 23.39 -8.30
N GLY A 95 -5.20 22.09 -8.01
CA GLY A 95 -4.15 21.46 -7.21
C GLY A 95 -4.54 20.12 -6.60
N ILE A 96 -3.91 19.04 -7.05
CA ILE A 96 -3.88 17.77 -6.33
C ILE A 96 -2.88 17.92 -5.17
N PRO A 97 -3.28 17.64 -3.93
CA PRO A 97 -2.34 16.97 -3.05
C PRO A 97 -3.02 15.95 -2.16
N CYS A 98 -2.81 14.66 -2.47
CA CYS A 98 -2.87 13.62 -1.46
C CYS A 98 -1.55 12.83 -1.51
N ARG A 99 -0.45 13.49 -1.10
CA ARG A 99 0.79 12.79 -0.75
C ARG A 99 0.85 12.68 0.77
N VAL A 100 0.34 11.57 1.30
CA VAL A 100 0.44 11.25 2.72
C VAL A 100 1.82 10.65 2.96
N SER A 101 2.61 11.30 3.83
CA SER A 101 3.91 10.84 4.31
C SER A 101 3.77 9.70 5.32
#